data_AF-A0A729W9F3-F1
#
_entry.id   AF-A0A729W9F3-F1
#
_cell.length_a   1.000
_cell.length_b   1.000
_cell.length_c   1.000
_cell.angle_alpha   90.00
_cell.angle_beta   90.00
_cell.angle_gamma   90.00
#
_symmetry.space_group_name_H-M   'P 1'
#
loop_
_entity.id
_entity.type
_entity.pdbx_description
1 polymer ?
#
loop_
_entity_poly.entity_id
_entity_poly.type
_entity_poly.pdbx_seq_one_letter_code
_entity_poly.pdbx_strand_id
1 'polypeptide(L)'
;CETLYHDCLANLEESNHGWVNDPTSAVNLQLNELIEHIATFALNYKIKYNEDNKLIAQIDEYLDDTFMLFSSYGINTQDLQKWRKSGNRLFRCFVNATRANPVSLSC
;
A
#
# COMPACT_ATOMS: atom_id res chain seq x y z
N CYS A 1 -1.64 0.99 -5.43
CA CYS A 1 -1.64 0.05 -4.28
C CYS A 1 -0.98 -1.29 -4.61
N GLU A 2 -1.43 -2.03 -5.64
CA GLU A 2 -0.76 -3.30 -6.00
C GLU A 2 0.70 -3.09 -6.45
N THR A 3 0.97 -2.09 -7.30
CA THR A 3 2.35 -1.71 -7.68
C THR A 3 3.20 -1.41 -6.45
N LEU A 4 2.71 -0.56 -5.52
CA LEU A 4 3.38 -0.27 -4.25
C LEU A 4 3.72 -1.56 -3.47
N TYR A 5 2.78 -2.51 -3.41
CA TYR A 5 3.02 -3.79 -2.73
C TYR A 5 4.12 -4.63 -3.39
N HIS A 6 4.14 -4.69 -4.71
CA HIS A 6 5.17 -5.42 -5.46
C HIS A 6 6.55 -4.77 -5.32
N ASP A 7 6.62 -3.44 -5.42
CA ASP A 7 7.87 -2.69 -5.26
C ASP A 7 8.43 -2.85 -3.84
N CYS A 8 7.55 -2.80 -2.83
CA CYS A 8 7.90 -3.11 -1.45
C CYS A 8 8.46 -4.53 -1.30
N LEU A 9 7.81 -5.56 -1.88
CA LEU A 9 8.30 -6.94 -1.82
C LEU A 9 9.66 -7.12 -2.49
N ALA A 10 9.88 -6.49 -3.65
CA ALA A 10 11.17 -6.53 -4.33
C ALA A 10 12.29 -5.93 -3.47
N ASN A 11 12.03 -4.79 -2.82
CA ASN A 11 12.98 -4.16 -1.90
C ASN A 11 13.32 -5.04 -0.68
N LEU A 12 12.32 -5.80 -0.19
CA LEU A 12 12.51 -6.77 0.90
C LEU A 12 13.37 -7.96 0.48
N GLU A 13 13.19 -8.47 -0.74
CA GLU A 13 13.93 -9.61 -1.28
C GLU A 13 15.37 -9.26 -1.65
N GLU A 14 15.62 -8.03 -2.13
CA GLU A 14 16.97 -7.53 -2.41
C GLU A 14 17.81 -7.31 -1.14
N SER A 15 17.14 -7.07 0.00
CA SER A 15 17.72 -6.92 1.33
C SER A 15 18.21 -8.28 1.90
N ASN A 16 19.12 -8.94 1.16
CA ASN A 16 19.74 -10.25 1.47
C ASN A 16 20.56 -10.26 2.78
N HIS A 17 20.84 -9.08 3.35
CA HIS A 17 21.50 -8.92 4.65
C HIS A 17 20.47 -8.59 5.74
N GLY A 18 19.72 -9.61 6.18
CA GLY A 18 19.11 -9.60 7.51
C GLY A 18 18.01 -8.57 7.77
N TRP A 19 17.16 -8.27 6.79
CA TRP A 19 15.96 -7.41 6.98
C TRP A 19 16.32 -5.98 7.40
N VAL A 20 17.49 -5.51 6.96
CA VAL A 20 17.93 -4.12 7.14
C VAL A 20 17.36 -3.29 6.00
N ASN A 21 16.70 -2.20 6.36
CA ASN A 21 16.11 -1.24 5.45
C ASN A 21 16.83 0.11 5.64
N ASP A 22 17.20 0.80 4.56
CA ASP A 22 17.75 2.16 4.63
C ASP A 22 16.66 3.18 4.24
N PRO A 23 16.03 3.88 5.20
CA PRO A 23 14.98 4.86 4.94
C PRO A 23 15.41 6.01 4.02
N THR A 24 16.71 6.24 3.86
CA THR A 24 17.27 7.30 3.01
C THR A 24 17.64 6.82 1.60
N SER A 25 17.50 5.52 1.33
CA SER A 25 17.74 4.96 0.00
C SER A 25 16.76 5.54 -1.02
N ALA A 26 17.22 5.62 -2.28
CA ALA A 26 16.39 6.11 -3.39
C ALA A 26 15.07 5.34 -3.54
N VAL A 27 15.08 4.03 -3.23
CA VAL A 27 13.89 3.17 -3.27
C VAL A 27 12.88 3.60 -2.19
N ASN A 28 13.31 3.84 -0.96
CA ASN A 28 12.39 4.29 0.10
C ASN A 28 11.85 5.70 -0.15
N LEU A 29 12.65 6.59 -0.74
CA LEU A 29 12.15 7.91 -1.16
C LEU A 29 11.05 7.77 -2.22
N GLN A 30 11.24 6.91 -3.22
CA GLN A 30 10.21 6.61 -4.23
C GLN A 30 8.96 5.96 -3.62
N LEU A 31 9.12 5.06 -2.65
CA LEU A 31 7.98 4.47 -1.92
C LEU A 31 7.21 5.54 -1.15
N ASN A 32 7.89 6.49 -0.50
CA ASN A 32 7.26 7.59 0.21
C ASN A 32 6.48 8.53 -0.73
N GLU A 33 7.06 8.88 -1.88
CA GLU A 33 6.36 9.66 -2.91
C GLU A 33 5.11 8.93 -3.42
N LEU A 34 5.19 7.61 -3.61
CA LEU A 34 4.05 6.81 -4.05
C LEU A 34 2.97 6.69 -2.97
N ILE A 35 3.35 6.57 -1.69
CA ILE A 35 2.41 6.59 -0.56
C ILE A 35 1.65 7.93 -0.53
N GLU A 36 2.37 9.05 -0.61
CA GLU A 36 1.77 10.39 -0.59
C GLU A 36 0.85 10.62 -1.80
N HIS A 37 1.26 10.15 -2.98
CA HIS A 37 0.43 10.21 -4.19
C HIS A 37 -0.89 9.44 -4.01
N ILE A 38 -0.84 8.23 -3.48
CA ILE A 38 -2.05 7.42 -3.24
C ILE A 38 -2.93 8.07 -2.17
N ALA A 39 -2.36 8.61 -1.09
CA ALA A 39 -3.11 9.30 -0.04
C ALA A 39 -3.85 10.53 -0.59
N THR A 40 -3.18 11.34 -1.41
CA THR A 40 -3.78 12.50 -2.08
C THR A 40 -4.90 12.08 -3.02
N PHE A 41 -4.69 11.01 -3.79
CA PHE A 41 -5.72 10.44 -4.65
C PHE A 41 -6.93 9.93 -3.85
N ALA A 42 -6.70 9.21 -2.75
CA ALA A 42 -7.74 8.67 -1.88
C ALA A 42 -8.61 9.77 -1.27
N LEU A 43 -8.01 10.90 -0.85
CA LEU A 43 -8.74 12.08 -0.39
C LEU A 43 -9.62 12.68 -1.49
N ASN A 44 -9.08 12.84 -2.71
CA ASN A 44 -9.85 13.34 -3.84
C ASN A 44 -11.00 12.39 -4.22
N TYR A 45 -10.75 11.08 -4.18
CA TYR A 45 -11.76 10.05 -4.43
C TYR A 45 -12.88 10.11 -3.39
N LYS A 46 -12.54 10.25 -2.10
CA LYS A 46 -13.49 10.36 -0.99
C LYS A 46 -14.47 11.53 -1.17
N ILE A 47 -13.99 12.66 -1.68
CA ILE A 47 -14.83 13.83 -1.95
C ILE A 47 -15.87 13.51 -3.03
N LYS A 48 -15.51 12.70 -4.03
CA LYS A 48 -16.37 12.34 -5.15
C LYS A 48 -17.32 11.17 -4.85
N TYR A 49 -16.90 10.22 -4.01
CA TYR A 49 -17.60 8.98 -3.71
C TYR A 49 -17.63 8.73 -2.19
N ASN A 50 -18.48 9.47 -1.48
CA ASN A 50 -18.57 9.41 -0.02
C ASN A 50 -19.11 8.06 0.50
N GLU A 51 -19.83 7.31 -0.34
CA GLU A 51 -20.29 5.95 -0.08
C GLU A 51 -19.14 4.95 0.11
N ASP A 52 -17.98 5.23 -0.47
CA ASP A 52 -16.80 4.35 -0.46
C ASP A 52 -15.86 4.61 0.72
N ASN A 53 -16.34 5.28 1.78
CA ASN A 53 -15.58 5.54 2.99
C ASN A 53 -14.92 4.27 3.59
N LYS A 54 -15.55 3.10 3.44
CA LYS A 54 -14.97 1.82 3.88
C LYS A 54 -13.77 1.37 3.05
N LEU A 55 -13.74 1.72 1.76
CA LEU A 55 -12.61 1.44 0.87
C LEU A 55 -11.47 2.41 1.20
N ILE A 56 -11.78 3.70 1.33
CA ILE A 56 -10.80 4.72 1.71
C ILE A 56 -10.12 4.37 3.03
N ALA A 57 -10.88 3.98 4.05
CA ALA A 57 -10.29 3.57 5.33
C ALA A 57 -9.33 2.37 5.22
N GLN A 58 -9.58 1.45 4.28
CA GLN A 58 -8.67 0.32 4.03
C GLN A 58 -7.43 0.72 3.23
N ILE A 59 -7.55 1.73 2.36
CA ILE A 59 -6.40 2.33 1.69
C ILE A 59 -5.52 3.04 2.73
N ASP A 60 -6.12 3.88 3.58
CA ASP A 60 -5.41 4.58 4.65
C ASP A 60 -4.68 3.59 5.59
N GLU A 61 -5.37 2.54 6.06
CA GLU A 61 -4.77 1.49 6.89
C GLU A 61 -3.56 0.81 6.21
N TYR A 62 -3.69 0.51 4.90
CA TYR A 62 -2.60 -0.09 4.13
C TYR A 62 -1.40 0.85 3.95
N LEU A 63 -1.66 2.14 3.70
CA LEU A 63 -0.61 3.16 3.55
C LEU A 63 0.13 3.39 4.87
N ASP A 64 -0.60 3.50 5.98
CA ASP A 64 -0.03 3.66 7.33
C ASP A 64 0.86 2.46 7.69
N ASP A 65 0.39 1.24 7.44
CA ASP A 65 1.18 0.03 7.66
C ASP A 65 2.44 -0.01 6.78
N THR A 66 2.33 0.44 5.53
CA THR A 66 3.48 0.53 4.62
C THR A 66 4.50 1.53 5.14
N PHE A 67 4.06 2.73 5.51
CA PHE A 67 4.92 3.78 6.04
C PHE A 67 5.63 3.32 7.32
N MET A 68 4.93 2.68 8.25
CA MET A 68 5.52 2.16 9.49
C MET A 68 6.59 1.10 9.22
N LEU A 69 6.35 0.20 8.26
CA LEU A 69 7.28 -0.87 7.91
C LEU A 69 8.58 -0.32 7.31
N PHE A 70 8.48 0.64 6.38
CA PHE A 70 9.62 1.17 5.64
C PHE A 70 10.27 2.42 6.26
N SER A 71 9.67 3.00 7.30
CA SER A 71 10.32 4.03 8.12
C SER A 71 11.33 3.47 9.13
N SER A 72 11.30 2.15 9.35
CA SER A 72 12.19 1.47 10.30
C SER A 72 13.46 0.97 9.62
N TYR A 73 14.61 1.06 10.30
CA TYR A 73 15.89 0.53 9.80
C TYR A 73 15.97 -1.00 9.82
N GLY A 74 15.11 -1.64 10.61
CA GLY A 74 14.99 -3.09 10.71
C GLY A 74 13.52 -3.45 10.54
N ILE A 75 13.26 -4.47 9.74
CA ILE A 75 11.90 -4.88 9.42
C ILE A 75 11.43 -5.88 10.47
N ASN A 76 10.35 -5.54 11.16
CA ASN A 76 9.75 -6.41 12.15
C ASN A 76 8.83 -7.42 11.46
N THR A 77 8.95 -8.70 11.83
CA THR A 77 8.06 -9.76 11.32
C THR A 77 6.59 -9.50 11.65
N GLN A 78 6.29 -8.92 12.82
CA GLN A 78 4.91 -8.59 13.18
C GLN A 78 4.32 -7.51 12.26
N ASP A 79 5.08 -6.45 12.00
CA ASP A 79 4.65 -5.35 11.14
C ASP A 79 4.56 -5.80 9.68
N LEU A 80 5.49 -6.65 9.23
CA LEU A 80 5.43 -7.29 7.91
C LEU A 80 4.16 -8.14 7.74
N GLN A 81 3.79 -8.93 8.75
CA GLN A 81 2.57 -9.73 8.71
C GLN A 81 1.32 -8.87 8.75
N LYS A 82 1.33 -7.76 9.51
CA LYS A 82 0.24 -6.79 9.56
C LYS A 82 0.03 -6.13 8.20
N TRP A 83 1.10 -5.59 7.61
CA TRP A 83 1.11 -5.00 6.28
C TRP A 83 0.64 -5.95 5.18
N ARG A 84 1.09 -7.22 5.22
CA ARG A 84 0.59 -8.25 4.28
C ARG A 84 -0.91 -8.50 4.44
N LYS A 85 -1.45 -8.46 5.67
CA LYS A 85 -2.88 -8.64 5.91
C LYS A 85 -3.70 -7.45 5.41
N SER A 86 -3.27 -6.21 5.67
CA SER A 86 -3.96 -5.00 5.19
C SER A 86 -3.95 -4.93 3.66
N GLY A 87 -2.81 -5.20 3.02
CA GLY A 87 -2.70 -5.29 1.56
C GLY A 87 -3.64 -6.34 0.96
N ASN A 88 -3.61 -7.59 1.45
CA ASN A 88 -4.48 -8.66 0.95
C ASN A 88 -5.97 -8.35 1.12
N ARG A 89 -6.36 -7.73 2.23
CA ARG A 89 -7.73 -7.30 2.48
C ARG A 89 -8.17 -6.25 1.45
N LEU A 90 -7.32 -5.26 1.19
CA LEU A 90 -7.56 -4.20 0.21
C LEU A 90 -7.70 -4.76 -1.22
N PHE A 91 -6.79 -5.64 -1.65
CA PHE A 91 -6.85 -6.24 -2.99
C PHE A 91 -8.08 -7.12 -3.19
N ARG A 92 -8.51 -7.83 -2.14
CA ARG A 92 -9.78 -8.55 -2.19
C ARG A 92 -10.97 -7.61 -2.36
N CYS A 93 -10.95 -6.43 -1.75
CA CYS A 93 -11.96 -5.40 -1.99
C CYS A 93 -11.95 -4.91 -3.44
N PHE A 94 -10.79 -4.66 -4.04
CA PHE A 94 -10.69 -4.28 -5.45
C PHE A 94 -11.26 -5.36 -6.37
N VAL A 95 -10.82 -6.61 -6.23
CA VAL A 95 -11.32 -7.73 -7.04
C VAL A 95 -12.83 -7.89 -6.90
N ASN A 96 -13.37 -7.76 -5.68
CA ASN A 96 -14.82 -7.84 -5.47
C ASN A 96 -15.56 -6.66 -6.12
N ALA A 97 -15.03 -5.44 -6.03
CA ALA A 97 -15.61 -4.26 -6.67
C ALA A 97 -15.59 -4.39 -8.19
N THR A 98 -14.47 -4.84 -8.77
CA THR A 98 -14.34 -5.12 -10.20
C THR A 98 -15.31 -6.19 -10.68
N ARG A 99 -15.53 -7.25 -9.90
CA ARG A 99 -16.51 -8.29 -10.23
C ARG A 99 -17.95 -7.79 -10.13
N ALA A 100 -18.24 -6.91 -9.17
CA ALA A 100 -19.55 -6.30 -9.01
C ALA A 100 -19.86 -5.26 -10.10
N ASN A 101 -18.82 -4.64 -10.69
CA ASN A 101 -18.96 -3.68 -11.77
C ASN A 101 -17.86 -3.86 -12.85
N PRO A 102 -18.04 -4.81 -13.79
CA PRO A 102 -17.03 -5.12 -14.80
C PRO A 102 -16.87 -4.04 -15.89
N VAL A 103 -17.77 -3.04 -15.95
CA VAL A 103 -17.85 -2.07 -17.04
C VAL A 103 -16.87 -0.89 -16.87
N SER A 104 -16.34 -0.65 -15.67
CA SER A 104 -15.38 0.44 -15.42
C SER A 104 -13.91 0.11 -15.81
N LEU A 105 -13.63 -1.09 -16.33
CA LEU A 105 -12.31 -1.53 -16.78
C LEU A 105 -11.98 -1.15 -18.24
N SER A 106 -12.91 -0.53 -18.96
CA SER A 106 -12.69 -0.06 -20.33
C SER A 106 -12.36 1.43 -20.34
N CYS A 107 -11.09 1.78 -20.10
CA CYS A 107 -10.46 3.04 -20.52
C CYS A 107 -8.94 2.88 -20.52
#